data_AF-A0A496RUF5-F1
#
_entry.id   AF-A0A496RUF5-F1
#
_cell.length_a   1.000
_cell.length_b   1.000
_cell.length_c   1.000
_cell.angle_alpha   90.00
_cell.angle_beta   90.00
_cell.angle_gamma   90.00
#
_symmetry.space_group_name_H-M   'P 1'
#
loop_
_entity.id
_entity.type
_entity.pdbx_description
1 polymer ?
#
loop_
_entity_poly.entity_id
_entity_poly.type
_entity_poly.pdbx_seq_one_letter_code
_entity_poly.pdbx_strand_id
1 'polypeptide(L)' 'MKQVIQNYKTARLEVKNVPAPLLRRDGLLVRSYTSLISVGTERTKIESARMSLIEKAISRLDLVKIVMANVKQEG' A
#
# COMPACT_ATOMS: atom_id res chain seq x y z
N MET A 1 -3.09 -20.50 4.19
CA MET A 1 -3.95 -19.42 4.72
C MET A 1 -4.42 -18.56 3.57
N LYS A 2 -5.62 -17.97 3.66
CA LYS A 2 -6.11 -17.06 2.62
C LYS A 2 -5.47 -15.69 2.81
N GLN A 3 -5.00 -15.07 1.73
CA GLN A 3 -4.41 -13.74 1.72
C GLN A 3 -4.96 -12.93 0.54
N VAL A 4 -5.29 -11.66 0.78
CA VAL A 4 -5.61 -10.69 -0.27
C VAL A 4 -4.28 -10.17 -0.84
N ILE A 5 -4.08 -10.28 -2.15
CA ILE A 5 -2.86 -9.86 -2.86
C ILE A 5 -3.22 -8.80 -3.90
N GLN A 6 -2.52 -7.67 -3.85
CA GLN A 6 -2.63 -6.58 -4.81
C GLN A 6 -1.36 -6.49 -5.66
N ASN A 7 -1.50 -6.62 -6.97
CA ASN A 7 -0.41 -6.40 -7.92
C ASN A 7 -0.49 -4.98 -8.49
N TYR A 8 0.41 -4.10 -8.06
CA TYR A 8 0.43 -2.71 -8.51
C TYR A 8 0.84 -2.52 -9.97
N LYS A 9 1.56 -3.49 -10.58
CA LYS A 9 1.94 -3.41 -12.00
C LYS A 9 0.78 -3.76 -12.92
N THR A 10 -0.10 -4.68 -12.53
CA THR A 10 -1.22 -5.16 -13.36
C THR A 10 -2.58 -4.71 -12.85
N ALA A 11 -2.63 -3.95 -11.75
CA ALA A 11 -3.85 -3.55 -11.04
C ALA A 11 -4.76 -4.72 -10.59
N ARG A 12 -4.27 -5.96 -10.57
CA ARG A 12 -5.05 -7.13 -10.15
C ARG A 12 -5.14 -7.24 -8.63
N LEU A 13 -6.34 -7.53 -8.14
CA LEU A 13 -6.63 -7.83 -6.74
C LEU A 13 -7.25 -9.23 -6.66
N GLU A 14 -6.66 -10.11 -5.87
CA GLU A 14 -7.08 -11.51 -5.80
C GLU A 14 -6.88 -12.09 -4.40
N VAL A 15 -7.70 -13.08 -4.05
CA VAL A 15 -7.53 -13.87 -2.81
C VAL A 15 -6.82 -15.17 -3.17
N LYS A 16 -5.62 -15.38 -2.63
CA LYS A 16 -4.86 -16.62 -2.82
C LYS A 16 -4.77 -17.43 -1.54
N ASN A 17 -4.74 -18.76 -1.68
CA ASN A 17 -4.31 -19.63 -0.60
C ASN A 17 -2.79 -19.77 -0.66
N VAL A 18 -2.12 -19.35 0.39
CA VAL A 18 -0.65 -19.29 0.50
C VAL A 18 -0.17 -20.11 1.68
N PRO A 19 1.10 -20.54 1.71
CA PRO A 19 1.69 -21.16 2.90
C PRO A 19 1.59 -20.26 4.14
N ALA A 20 1.59 -20.86 5.33
CA ALA A 20 1.70 -20.07 6.56
C ALA A 20 3.10 -19.42 6.63
N PRO A 21 3.22 -18.19 7.17
CA PRO A 21 4.51 -17.55 7.38
C PRO A 21 5.39 -18.36 8.33
N LEU A 22 6.69 -18.39 8.04
CA LEU A 22 7.69 -18.94 8.94
C LEU A 22 7.93 -17.98 10.11
N LEU A 23 7.97 -18.51 11.32
CA LEU A 23 8.40 -17.75 12.49
C LEU A 23 9.89 -17.42 12.37
N ARG A 24 10.24 -16.14 12.53
CA ARG A 24 11.63 -15.67 12.57
C ARG A 24 12.06 -15.41 14.01
N ARG A 25 13.37 -15.38 14.28
CA ARG A 25 13.92 -14.93 15.57
C ARG A 25 13.32 -13.57 15.93
N ASP A 26 12.93 -13.42 17.19
CA ASP A 26 12.29 -12.23 17.75
C ASP A 26 10.97 -11.82 17.06
N GLY A 27 10.32 -12.77 16.37
CA GLY A 27 9.01 -12.57 15.74
C GLY A 27 7.87 -13.20 16.54
N LEU A 28 6.64 -12.82 16.18
CA LEU A 28 5.41 -13.46 16.64
C LEU A 28 4.58 -13.92 15.43
N LEU A 29 4.08 -15.15 15.48
CA LEU A 29 3.13 -15.65 14.51
C LEU A 29 1.71 -15.53 15.09
N VAL A 30 0.88 -14.73 14.45
CA VAL A 30 -0.49 -14.45 14.92
C VAL A 30 -1.49 -15.19 14.05
N ARG A 31 -2.43 -15.91 14.68
CA ARG A 31 -3.56 -16.55 14.00
C ARG A 31 -4.76 -15.61 13.99
N SER A 32 -5.04 -15.01 12.85
CA SER A 32 -6.25 -14.20 12.65
C SER A 32 -7.48 -15.09 12.43
N TYR A 33 -8.53 -14.90 13.23
CA TYR A 33 -9.82 -15.60 13.08
C TYR A 33 -10.80 -14.81 12.21
N THR A 34 -10.77 -13.50 12.31
CA THR A 34 -11.58 -12.58 11.51
C THR A 34 -10.73 -11.43 11.00
N SER A 35 -11.13 -10.87 9.87
CA SER A 35 -10.50 -9.69 9.26
C SER A 35 -11.59 -8.82 8.64
N LEU A 36 -11.54 -7.53 8.87
CA LEU A 36 -12.47 -6.55 8.30
C LEU A 36 -11.72 -5.68 7.28
N ILE A 37 -12.38 -5.35 6.17
CA ILE A 37 -11.88 -4.38 5.21
C ILE A 37 -12.63 -3.07 5.43
N SER A 38 -11.91 -1.99 5.69
CA SER A 38 -12.51 -0.65 5.74
C SER A 38 -12.65 -0.11 4.32
N VAL A 39 -13.88 0.26 3.95
CA VAL A 39 -14.18 0.82 2.63
C VAL A 39 -13.34 2.07 2.35
N GLY A 40 -13.10 2.91 3.37
CA GLY A 40 -12.35 4.15 3.22
C GLY A 40 -10.88 3.92 2.83
N THR A 41 -10.15 3.10 3.59
CA THR A 41 -8.72 2.88 3.35
C THR A 41 -8.46 2.06 2.09
N GLU A 42 -9.31 1.08 1.81
CA GLU A 42 -9.13 0.23 0.63
C GLU A 42 -9.45 0.98 -0.65
N ARG A 43 -10.47 1.85 -0.62
CA ARG A 43 -10.77 2.74 -1.75
C ARG A 43 -9.60 3.68 -2.05
N THR A 44 -9.05 4.35 -1.03
CA THR A 44 -7.90 5.25 -1.22
C THR A 44 -6.68 4.52 -1.79
N LYS A 45 -6.40 3.28 -1.34
CA LYS A 45 -5.31 2.46 -1.89
C LYS A 45 -5.54 2.09 -3.35
N ILE A 46 -6.76 1.71 -3.72
CA ILE A 46 -7.11 1.33 -5.09
C ILE A 46 -7.07 2.55 -6.02
N GLU A 47 -7.64 3.68 -5.60
CA GLU A 47 -7.62 4.94 -6.35
C GLU A 47 -6.17 5.38 -6.59
N SER A 48 -5.34 5.37 -5.56
CA SER A 48 -3.91 5.68 -5.68
C SER A 48 -3.17 4.68 -6.58
N ALA A 49 -3.50 3.39 -6.52
CA ALA A 49 -2.87 2.37 -7.37
C ALA A 49 -3.18 2.57 -8.87
N ARG A 50 -4.36 3.11 -9.20
CA ARG A 50 -4.78 3.39 -10.57
C ARG A 50 -4.21 4.69 -11.14
N MET A 51 -3.77 5.62 -10.29
CA MET A 51 -3.17 6.87 -10.72
C MET A 51 -1.76 6.67 -11.30
N SER A 52 -1.49 7.37 -12.40
CA SER A 52 -0.15 7.63 -12.92
C SER A 52 0.69 8.45 -11.93
N LEU A 53 2.00 8.56 -12.20
CA LEU A 53 2.91 9.30 -11.32
C LEU A 53 2.54 10.79 -11.21
N ILE A 54 2.11 11.39 -12.33
CA ILE A 54 1.69 12.79 -12.39
C ILE A 54 0.39 12.99 -11.61
N GLU A 55 -0.59 12.11 -11.76
CA GLU A 55 -1.85 12.18 -11.01
C GLU A 55 -1.61 12.02 -9.49
N LYS A 56 -0.66 11.18 -9.09
CA LYS A 56 -0.21 11.08 -7.69
C LYS A 56 0.44 12.38 -7.20
N ALA A 57 1.27 13.02 -8.02
CA ALA A 57 1.89 14.29 -7.67
C ALA A 57 0.85 15.43 -7.55
N ILE A 58 -0.13 15.47 -8.45
CA ILE A 58 -1.22 16.46 -8.43
C ILE A 58 -2.17 16.24 -7.24
N SER A 59 -2.50 14.99 -6.91
CA SER A 59 -3.32 14.69 -5.73
C SER A 59 -2.62 15.04 -4.40
N ARG A 60 -1.29 15.17 -4.41
CA ARG A 60 -0.44 15.47 -3.25
C ARG A 60 0.51 16.66 -3.49
N LEU A 61 -0.03 17.78 -4.01
CA LEU A 61 0.74 19.01 -4.23
C LEU A 61 1.41 19.56 -2.96
N ASP A 62 0.86 19.25 -1.78
CA ASP A 62 1.46 19.52 -0.48
C ASP A 62 2.86 18.90 -0.37
N LEU A 63 2.97 17.61 -0.68
CA LEU A 63 4.23 16.87 -0.62
C LEU A 63 5.21 17.35 -1.70
N VAL A 64 4.71 17.67 -2.89
CA VAL A 64 5.55 18.22 -3.98
C VAL A 64 6.20 19.53 -3.54
N LYS A 65 5.46 20.43 -2.89
CA LYS A 65 6.00 21.70 -2.39
C LYS A 65 7.09 21.48 -1.33
N ILE A 66 6.92 20.51 -0.43
CA ILE A 66 7.94 20.15 0.58
C ILE A 66 9.21 19.69 -0.11
N VAL A 67 9.11 18.78 -1.08
CA VAL A 67 10.27 18.30 -1.83
C VAL A 67 10.99 19.45 -2.55
N MET A 68 10.24 20.34 -3.22
CA MET A 68 10.82 21.50 -3.90
C MET A 68 11.52 22.47 -2.95
N ALA A 69 10.97 22.66 -1.74
CA ALA A 69 11.59 23.49 -0.71
C ALA A 69 12.90 22.87 -0.20
N ASN A 70 12.91 21.56 0.07
CA ASN A 70 14.10 20.84 0.52
C ASN A 70 15.20 20.86 -0.54
N VAL A 71 14.86 20.61 -1.82
CA VAL A 71 15.81 20.71 -2.93
C VAL A 71 16.43 22.10 -3.04
N LYS A 72 15.68 23.16 -2.72
CA LYS A 72 16.20 24.54 -2.74
C LYS A 72 17.10 24.87 -1.54
N GLN A 73 16.90 24.21 -0.40
CA GLN A 73 17.66 24.47 0.82
C GLN A 73 18.92 23.61 0.94
N GLU A 74 18.85 22.36 0.49
CA GLU A 74 19.91 21.36 0.64
C GLU A 74 20.65 21.06 -0.68
N GLY A 75 20.15 21.57 -1.81
CA GLY A 75 20.72 21.40 -3.15
C GLY A 75 21.72 22.47 -3.56
#